data_AF-A0A958ID73-F1
#
_entry.id   AF-A0A958ID73-F1
#
_cell.length_a   1.000
_cell.length_b   1.000
_cell.length_c   1.000
_cell.angle_alpha   90.00
_cell.angle_beta   90.00
_cell.angle_gamma   90.00
#
_symmetry.space_group_name_H-M   'P 1'
#
loop_
_entity.id
_entity.type
_entity.pdbx_description
1 polymer ?
#
loop_
_entity_poly.entity_id
_entity_poly.type
_entity_poly.pdbx_seq_one_letter_code
_entity_poly.pdbx_strand_id
1 'polypeptide(L)' 'ATDIQVLKGHPALNEAAINAVSHYEFSPAIVAGKRVPVKWQIPIRFRIES' A
#
# COMPACT_ATOMS: atom_id res chain seq x y z
N ALA A 1 -13.78 1.24 2.94
CA ALA A 1 -12.49 1.06 3.64
C ALA A 1 -11.51 0.41 2.67
N THR A 2 -10.28 0.91 2.59
CA THR A 2 -9.21 0.25 1.81
C THR A 2 -8.76 -0.97 2.59
N ASP A 3 -8.82 -2.15 1.99
CA ASP A 3 -8.28 -3.38 2.59
C ASP A 3 -6.76 -3.41 2.40
N ILE A 4 -6.02 -3.32 3.51
CA ILE A 4 -4.55 -3.30 3.51
C ILE A 4 -4.06 -4.64 4.06
N GLN A 5 -3.24 -5.33 3.28
CA GLN A 5 -2.66 -6.61 3.66
C GLN A 5 -1.14 -6.57 3.53
N VAL A 6 -0.44 -6.99 4.59
CA VAL A 6 1.00 -7.18 4.55
C VAL A 6 1.31 -8.52 3.89
N LEU A 7 1.93 -8.47 2.71
CA LEU A 7 2.28 -9.69 1.96
C LEU A 7 3.58 -10.35 2.48
N LYS A 8 4.56 -9.54 2.91
CA LYS A 8 5.86 -9.99 3.44
C LYS A 8 6.58 -8.84 4.15
N GLY A 9 7.39 -9.15 5.16
CA GLY A 9 8.17 -8.16 5.91
C GLY A 9 8.57 -8.65 7.30
N HIS A 10 9.34 -7.84 8.03
CA HIS A 10 9.64 -8.09 9.43
C HIS A 10 8.44 -7.67 10.30
N PRO A 11 7.91 -8.51 11.21
CA PRO A 11 6.69 -8.21 11.97
C PRO A 11 6.71 -6.88 12.72
N ALA A 12 7.87 -6.52 13.31
CA ALA A 12 8.05 -5.25 14.02
C ALA A 12 7.91 -3.99 13.15
N LEU A 13 7.94 -4.12 11.82
CA LEU A 13 7.81 -3.01 10.87
C LEU A 13 6.43 -2.93 10.20
N ASN A 14 5.55 -3.91 10.46
CA ASN A 14 4.28 -4.03 9.76
C ASN A 14 3.36 -2.84 10.05
N GLU A 15 3.24 -2.42 11.31
CA GLU A 15 2.39 -1.30 11.70
C GLU A 15 2.84 0.01 11.04
N ALA A 16 4.15 0.28 11.03
CA ALA A 16 4.72 1.44 10.36
C ALA A 16 4.44 1.42 8.83
N ALA A 17 4.54 0.24 8.20
CA ALA A 17 4.22 0.08 6.79
C ALA A 17 2.73 0.30 6.49
N ILE A 18 1.83 -0.22 7.33
CA ILE A 18 0.38 0.00 7.20
C ILE A 18 0.05 1.48 7.37
N ASN A 19 0.62 2.13 8.39
CA ASN A 19 0.41 3.56 8.63
C ASN A 19 0.85 4.38 7.41
N ALA A 20 2.05 4.13 6.87
CA ALA A 20 2.55 4.84 5.70
C ALA A 20 1.62 4.71 4.48
N VAL A 21 1.10 3.52 4.20
CA VAL A 21 0.18 3.28 3.07
C VAL A 21 -1.22 3.84 3.33
N SER A 22 -1.66 3.93 4.59
CA SER A 22 -3.01 4.42 4.93
C SER A 22 -3.25 5.88 4.53
N HIS A 23 -2.19 6.67 4.40
CA HIS A 23 -2.25 8.07 3.96
C HIS A 23 -2.27 8.23 2.44
N TYR A 24 -2.20 7.14 1.66
CA TYR A 24 -2.17 7.23 0.20
C TYR A 24 -3.58 7.33 -0.35
N GLU A 25 -3.82 8.34 -1.18
CA GLU A 25 -5.03 8.45 -1.99
C GLU A 25 -4.87 7.69 -3.31
N PHE A 26 -5.58 6.57 -3.46
CA PHE A 26 -5.57 5.79 -4.70
C PHE A 26 -6.72 6.20 -5.61
N SER A 27 -6.38 6.66 -6.80
CA SER A 27 -7.35 6.78 -7.89
C SER A 27 -7.55 5.42 -8.57
N PRO A 28 -8.79 4.96 -8.79
CA PRO A 28 -9.03 3.74 -9.53
C PRO A 28 -8.64 3.89 -10.99
N ALA A 29 -8.22 2.78 -11.59
CA ALA A 29 -7.92 2.75 -13.01
C ALA A 29 -9.19 2.95 -13.84
N ILE A 30 -9.02 3.53 -15.04
CA ILE A 30 -10.10 3.65 -16.02
C ILE A 30 -9.80 2.69 -17.17
N VAL A 31 -10.72 1.76 -17.41
CA VAL A 31 -10.65 0.81 -18.54
C VAL A 31 -11.92 0.98 -19.36
N ALA A 32 -11.77 1.30 -20.65
CA ALA A 32 -12.89 1.58 -21.56
C ALA A 32 -13.90 2.61 -21.01
N GLY A 33 -13.39 3.69 -20.38
CA GLY A 33 -14.21 4.76 -19.80
C GLY A 33 -14.88 4.42 -18.46
N LYS A 34 -14.69 3.22 -17.91
CA LYS A 34 -15.27 2.79 -16.63
C LYS A 34 -14.20 2.71 -15.54
N ARG A 35 -14.52 3.20 -14.34
CA ARG A 35 -13.67 3.04 -13.14
C ARG A 35 -13.70 1.58 -12.71
N VAL A 36 -12.53 0.97 -12.58
CA VAL A 36 -12.38 -0.43 -12.15
C VAL A 36 -11.56 -0.52 -10.86
N PRO A 37 -11.93 -1.41 -9.93
CA PRO A 37 -11.10 -1.67 -8.75
C PRO A 37 -9.78 -2.31 -9.18
N VAL A 38 -8.69 -1.90 -8.54
CA VAL A 38 -7.35 -2.43 -8.78
C VAL A 38 -6.69 -2.83 -7.47
N LYS A 39 -5.83 -3.84 -7.52
CA LYS A 39 -4.98 -4.24 -6.40
C LYS A 39 -3.58 -3.68 -6.63
N TRP A 40 -3.06 -2.96 -5.66
CA TRP A 40 -1.70 -2.43 -5.69
C TRP A 40 -0.79 -3.25 -4.77
N GLN A 41 0.44 -3.50 -5.21
CA GLN A 41 1.51 -3.98 -4.35
C GLN A 41 2.52 -2.84 -4.17
N ILE A 42 2.65 -2.35 -2.94
CA ILE A 42 3.46 -1.17 -2.64
C ILE A 42 4.66 -1.60 -1.78
N PRO A 43 5.89 -1.58 -2.32
CA PRO A 43 7.07 -1.93 -1.54
C PRO A 43 7.51 -0.76 -0.67
N ILE A 44 7.39 -0.92 0.65
CA ILE A 44 7.93 0.03 1.64
C ILE A 44 9.36 -0.39 2.00
N ARG A 45 10.31 0.53 1.84
CA ARG A 45 11.74 0.30 2.14
C ARG A 45 12.12 1.00 3.43
N PHE A 46 12.58 0.22 4.40
CA PHE A 46 13.18 0.73 5.63
C PHE A 46 14.70 0.78 5.48
N ARG A 47 15.32 1.85 6.00
CA ARG A 47 16.76 2.01 6.05
C ARG A 47 17.11 2.54 7.44
N ILE A 48 18.23 2.07 7.98
CA ILE A 48 18.85 2.70 9.15
C ILE A 48 19.79 3.76 8.59
N GLU A 49 19.61 4.99 9.01
CA GLU A 49 20.56 6.06 8.72
C GLU A 49 21.66 6.04 9.77
N SER A 50 22.90 6.25 9.31
CA SER A 50 24.12 6.27 10.12
C SER A 50 24.37 7.65 10.72
#